data_AF-A0A0G1KHR1-F1
#
_entry.id   AF-A0A0G1KHR1-F1
#
_cell.length_a   1.000
_cell.length_b   1.000
_cell.length_c   1.000
_cell.angle_alpha   90.00
_cell.angle_beta   90.00
_cell.angle_gamma   90.00
#
_symmetry.space_group_name_H-M   'P 1'
#
loop_
_entity.id
_entity.type
_entity.pdbx_description
1 polymer ?
#
loop_
_entity_poly.entity_id
_entity_poly.type
_entity_poly.pdbx_seq_one_letter_code
_entity_poly.pdbx_strand_id
1 'polypeptide(L)'
;MNKTLIEVRPDGLALAVRVGSNKMEAKAKRVRVRQQEAGGFVLELGELIFAHCFDITGLPYPLVAHELFINWIRDHISDSASKRFAGPIAQLAQQAMAVDIRSAA
;
A
#
# COMPACT_ATOMS: atom_id res chain seq x y z
N MET A 1 16.45 3.93 -2.34
CA MET A 1 15.61 4.47 -1.26
C MET A 1 14.39 3.55 -1.12
N ASN A 2 14.12 3.07 0.09
CA ASN A 2 12.95 2.21 0.37
C ASN A 2 12.01 3.00 1.29
N LYS A 3 10.76 3.18 0.89
CA LYS A 3 9.74 3.89 1.69
C LYS A 3 8.54 3.00 1.92
N THR A 4 7.97 3.08 3.12
CA THR A 4 6.78 2.30 3.48
C THR A 4 5.72 3.22 4.04
N LEU A 5 4.52 3.16 3.47
CA LEU A 5 3.32 3.77 4.04
C LEU A 5 2.32 2.68 4.41
N ILE A 6 1.57 2.95 5.48
CA ILE A 6 0.56 2.04 6.02
C ILE A 6 -0.71 2.85 6.22
N GLU A 7 -1.82 2.35 5.69
CA GLU A 7 -3.16 2.89 5.91
C GLU A 7 -4.00 1.86 6.64
N VAL A 8 -4.60 2.26 7.76
CA VAL A 8 -5.63 1.46 8.44
C VAL A 8 -6.99 2.00 8.03
N ARG A 9 -7.78 1.15 7.38
CA ARG A 9 -9.06 1.50 6.78
C ARG A 9 -10.21 1.21 7.75
N PRO A 10 -11.33 1.95 7.64
CA PRO A 10 -12.52 1.75 8.48
C PRO A 10 -13.16 0.35 8.35
N ASP A 11 -12.91 -0.35 7.25
CA ASP A 11 -13.37 -1.73 7.02
C ASP A 11 -12.55 -2.80 7.78
N GLY A 12 -11.63 -2.36 8.64
CA GLY A 12 -10.78 -3.25 9.44
C GLY A 12 -9.65 -3.89 8.62
N LEU A 13 -9.18 -3.23 7.56
CA LEU A 13 -8.00 -3.65 6.80
C LEU A 13 -6.83 -2.68 7.00
N ALA A 14 -5.63 -3.21 7.18
CA ALA A 14 -4.39 -2.46 7.08
C ALA A 14 -3.74 -2.77 5.74
N LEU A 15 -3.56 -1.76 4.89
CA LEU A 15 -2.81 -1.86 3.63
C LEU A 15 -1.45 -1.20 3.82
N ALA A 16 -0.38 -1.98 3.67
CA ALA A 16 0.98 -1.50 3.66
C ALA A 16 1.53 -1.52 2.23
N VAL A 17 2.12 -0.43 1.78
CA VAL A 17 2.81 -0.34 0.49
C VAL A 17 4.26 0.09 0.74
N ARG A 18 5.19 -0.72 0.23
CA ARG A 18 6.62 -0.45 0.26
C ARG A 18 7.13 -0.23 -1.16
N VAL A 19 7.73 0.93 -1.42
CA VAL A 19 8.28 1.29 -2.73
C VAL A 19 9.80 1.34 -2.62
N GLY A 20 10.47 0.55 -3.46
CA GLY A 20 11.91 0.56 -3.66
C GLY A 20 12.29 1.11 -5.04
N SER A 21 13.54 0.93 -5.46
CA SER A 21 14.05 1.45 -6.73
C SER A 21 13.49 0.74 -7.97
N ASN A 22 13.22 -0.56 -7.86
CA ASN A 22 12.77 -1.40 -8.97
C ASN A 22 11.60 -2.32 -8.58
N LYS A 23 11.15 -2.27 -7.33
CA LYS A 23 10.07 -3.11 -6.82
C LYS A 23 9.13 -2.29 -5.95
N MET A 24 7.85 -2.65 -6.03
CA MET A 24 6.82 -2.20 -5.10
C MET A 24 6.15 -3.40 -4.48
N GLU A 25 6.03 -3.43 -3.16
CA GLU A 25 5.34 -4.49 -2.43
C GLU A 25 4.07 -3.92 -1.80
N ALA A 26 2.96 -4.62 -1.94
CA ALA A 26 1.71 -4.28 -1.30
C ALA A 26 1.21 -5.46 -0.47
N LYS A 27 0.78 -5.20 0.77
CA LYS A 27 0.26 -6.22 1.69
C LYS A 27 -0.97 -5.69 2.41
N ALA A 28 -2.10 -6.39 2.31
CA ALA A 28 -3.30 -6.11 3.08
C ALA A 28 -3.50 -7.18 4.16
N LYS A 29 -3.75 -6.76 5.40
CA LYS A 29 -4.07 -7.63 6.53
C LYS A 29 -5.35 -7.18 7.21
N ARG A 30 -6.10 -8.13 7.78
CA ARG A 30 -7.22 -7.78 8.66
C ARG A 30 -6.71 -7.28 10.00
N VAL A 31 -7.26 -6.18 10.47
CA VAL A 31 -6.94 -5.56 11.75
C VAL A 31 -7.99 -5.97 12.76
N ARG A 32 -7.55 -6.36 13.94
CA ARG A 32 -8.40 -6.55 15.11
C ARG A 32 -8.04 -5.51 16.14
N VAL A 33 -9.04 -4.84 16.69
CA VAL A 33 -8.86 -3.96 17.84
C VAL A 33 -9.10 -4.80 19.08
N ARG A 34 -8.12 -4.86 19.97
CA ARG A 34 -8.29 -5.46 21.30
C ARG A 34 -8.06 -4.42 22.38
N GLN A 35 -8.95 -4.41 23.36
CA GLN A 35 -8.77 -3.63 24.57
C GLN A 35 -7.79 -4.36 25.47
N GLN A 36 -6.74 -3.68 25.93
CA GLN A 36 -5.86 -4.25 26.94
C GLN A 36 -6.49 -4.11 28.32
N GLU A 37 -6.28 -5.12 29.17
CA GLU A 37 -6.71 -5.14 30.57
C GLU A 37 -6.10 -3.97 31.37
N ALA A 38 -4.92 -3.48 30.98
CA ALA A 38 -4.24 -2.34 31.60
C ALA A 38 -4.77 -0.95 31.14
N GLY A 39 -5.80 -0.93 30.28
CA GLY A 39 -6.28 0.29 29.62
C GLY A 39 -5.51 0.57 28.33
N GLY A 40 -6.25 0.91 27.26
CA GLY A 40 -5.72 1.16 25.92
C GLY A 40 -6.21 0.16 24.88
N PHE A 41 -5.96 0.47 23.61
CA PHE A 41 -6.31 -0.36 22.47
C PHE A 41 -5.06 -0.78 21.71
N VAL A 42 -4.96 -2.06 21.38
CA VAL A 42 -3.93 -2.60 20.48
C VAL A 42 -4.55 -2.93 19.15
N LEU A 43 -3.88 -2.48 18.09
CA LEU A 43 -4.15 -2.89 16.72
C LEU A 43 -3.35 -4.15 16.44
N GLU A 44 -4.02 -5.30 16.46
CA GLU A 44 -3.42 -6.57 16.08
C GLU A 44 -3.57 -6.78 14.57
N LEU A 45 -2.44 -6.95 13.88
CA LEU A 45 -2.41 -7.38 12.48
C LEU A 45 -2.68 -8.89 12.42
N GLY A 46 -3.90 -9.24 12.02
CA GLY A 46 -4.35 -10.62 11.86
C GLY A 46 -4.04 -11.19 10.47
N GLU A 47 -5.05 -11.84 9.91
CA GLU A 47 -4.99 -12.62 8.66
C GLU A 47 -4.46 -11.82 7.47
N LEU A 48 -3.60 -12.45 6.67
CA LEU A 48 -3.14 -11.91 5.39
C LEU A 48 -4.24 -12.05 4.34
N ILE A 49 -4.73 -10.93 3.84
CA ILE A 49 -5.80 -10.87 2.83
C ILE A 49 -5.20 -10.76 1.42
N PHE A 50 -4.09 -10.06 1.29
CA PHE A 50 -3.43 -9.81 0.01
C PHE A 50 -1.95 -9.58 0.23
N ALA A 51 -1.11 -10.15 -0.65
CA ALA A 51 0.30 -9.80 -0.75
C ALA A 51 0.71 -9.89 -2.22
N HIS A 52 1.35 -8.84 -2.73
CA HIS A 52 1.85 -8.83 -4.09
C HIS A 52 3.13 -8.01 -4.19
N CYS A 53 4.03 -8.42 -5.09
CA CYS A 53 5.25 -7.72 -5.42
C CYS A 53 5.20 -7.38 -6.92
N PHE A 54 5.22 -6.08 -7.20
CA PHE A 54 5.23 -5.51 -8.53
C PHE A 54 6.67 -5.20 -8.93
N ASP A 55 7.08 -5.67 -10.10
CA ASP A 55 8.29 -5.18 -10.75
C ASP A 55 7.94 -3.85 -11.43
N ILE A 56 8.58 -2.78 -10.98
CA ILE A 56 8.36 -1.43 -11.50
C ILE A 56 9.57 -0.93 -12.32
N THR A 57 10.47 -1.83 -12.69
CA THR A 57 11.62 -1.51 -13.55
C THR A 57 11.15 -0.89 -14.85
N GLY A 58 11.73 0.26 -15.20
CA GLY A 58 11.42 0.96 -16.46
C GLY A 58 10.09 1.72 -16.47
N LEU A 59 9.29 1.65 -15.41
CA LEU A 59 8.18 2.59 -15.26
C LEU A 59 8.74 3.99 -14.98
N PRO A 60 8.20 5.05 -15.61
CA PRO A 60 8.59 6.43 -15.34
C PRO A 60 7.99 6.89 -14.00
N TYR A 61 8.39 6.21 -12.94
CA TYR A 61 7.86 6.36 -11.60
C TYR A 61 8.65 7.43 -10.82
N PRO A 62 8.00 8.31 -10.02
CA PRO A 62 6.57 8.39 -9.69
C PRO A 62 5.74 9.27 -10.65
N LEU A 63 6.26 9.63 -11.83
CA LEU A 63 5.61 10.57 -12.77
C LEU A 63 4.41 9.97 -13.54
N VAL A 64 4.18 8.66 -13.43
CA VAL A 64 3.02 8.00 -14.03
C VAL A 64 1.71 8.64 -13.53
N ALA A 65 0.83 9.01 -14.47
CA ALA A 65 -0.49 9.53 -14.15
C ALA A 65 -1.29 8.54 -13.29
N HIS A 66 -2.00 9.04 -12.27
CA HIS A 66 -2.65 8.22 -11.24
C HIS A 66 -3.53 7.10 -11.83
N GLU A 67 -4.44 7.44 -12.74
CA GLU A 67 -5.35 6.47 -13.36
C GLU A 67 -4.64 5.40 -14.19
N LEU A 68 -3.57 5.76 -14.91
CA LEU A 68 -2.76 4.79 -15.67
C LEU A 68 -2.05 3.82 -14.71
N PHE A 69 -1.57 4.33 -13.57
CA PHE A 69 -0.92 3.49 -12.59
C PHE A 69 -1.90 2.53 -11.90
N ILE A 70 -3.13 2.99 -11.61
CA ILE A 70 -4.20 2.14 -11.10
C ILE A 70 -4.48 1.00 -12.07
N ASN A 71 -4.66 1.31 -13.36
CA ASN A 71 -4.94 0.30 -14.38
C ASN A 71 -3.79 -0.70 -14.50
N TRP A 72 -2.55 -0.21 -14.53
CA TRP A 72 -1.37 -1.07 -14.54
C TRP A 72 -1.34 -2.02 -13.32
N ILE A 73 -1.52 -1.51 -12.10
CA ILE A 73 -1.57 -2.35 -10.88
C ILE A 73 -2.69 -3.39 -11.00
N ARG A 74 -3.88 -2.96 -11.46
CA ARG A 74 -5.05 -3.83 -11.60
C ARG A 74 -4.80 -4.98 -12.56
N ASP A 75 -4.10 -4.75 -13.66
CA ASP A 75 -3.77 -5.77 -14.65
C ASP A 75 -2.72 -6.76 -14.15
N HIS A 76 -1.88 -6.34 -13.19
CA HIS A 76 -0.86 -7.19 -12.57
C HIS A 76 -1.37 -7.97 -11.34
N ILE A 77 -2.61 -7.72 -10.90
CA ILE A 77 -3.27 -8.52 -9.87
C ILE A 77 -4.12 -9.60 -10.54
N SER A 78 -3.70 -10.86 -10.42
CA SER A 78 -4.40 -11.99 -11.03
C SER A 78 -5.77 -12.27 -10.39
N ASP A 79 -5.88 -12.11 -9.07
CA ASP A 79 -7.11 -12.36 -8.34
C ASP A 79 -8.11 -11.19 -8.46
N SER A 80 -9.28 -11.47 -9.03
CA SER A 80 -10.34 -10.49 -9.24
C SER A 80 -10.81 -9.81 -7.96
N ALA A 81 -10.85 -10.53 -6.82
CA ALA A 81 -11.27 -9.94 -5.55
C ALA A 81 -10.25 -8.89 -5.06
N SER A 82 -8.96 -9.13 -5.32
CA SER A 82 -7.85 -8.27 -4.94
C SER A 82 -7.66 -7.05 -5.85
N LYS A 83 -8.24 -7.05 -7.06
CA LYS A 83 -8.18 -5.89 -7.98
C LYS A 83 -8.74 -4.60 -7.36
N ARG A 84 -9.60 -4.70 -6.35
CA ARG A 84 -10.09 -3.56 -5.55
C ARG A 84 -8.99 -2.79 -4.81
N PHE A 85 -7.82 -3.41 -4.59
CA PHE A 85 -6.69 -2.77 -3.92
C PHE A 85 -5.87 -1.87 -4.86
N ALA A 86 -6.08 -1.91 -6.18
CA ALA A 86 -5.25 -1.17 -7.13
C ALA A 86 -5.23 0.35 -6.88
N GLY A 87 -6.41 0.96 -6.65
CA GLY A 87 -6.54 2.37 -6.30
C GLY A 87 -5.78 2.74 -5.02
N PRO A 88 -6.10 2.11 -3.87
CA PRO A 88 -5.37 2.33 -2.62
C PRO A 88 -3.85 2.10 -2.72
N ILE A 89 -3.40 1.08 -3.46
CA ILE A 89 -1.97 0.83 -3.66
C ILE A 89 -1.33 1.99 -4.43
N ALA A 90 -1.95 2.44 -5.52
CA ALA A 90 -1.45 3.55 -6.33
C ALA A 90 -1.30 4.83 -5.49
N GLN A 91 -2.33 5.14 -4.70
CA GLN A 91 -2.35 6.30 -3.82
C GLN A 91 -1.20 6.26 -2.79
N LEU A 92 -1.07 5.16 -2.05
CA LEU A 92 -0.01 5.01 -1.04
C LEU A 92 1.38 5.02 -1.65
N ALA A 93 1.56 4.39 -2.80
CA ALA A 93 2.85 4.39 -3.49
C ALA A 93 3.28 5.82 -3.87
N GLN A 94 2.39 6.57 -4.53
CA GLN A 94 2.69 7.95 -4.94
C GLN A 94 2.88 8.89 -3.74
N GLN A 95 2.10 8.71 -2.67
CA GLN A 95 2.30 9.44 -1.41
C GLN A 95 3.67 9.16 -0.81
N ALA A 96 4.12 7.90 -0.78
CA ALA A 96 5.42 7.54 -0.21
C ALA A 96 6.55 8.33 -0.89
N MET A 97 6.46 8.52 -2.20
CA MET A 97 7.44 9.28 -2.97
C MET A 97 7.29 10.79 -2.82
N ALA A 98 6.06 11.31 -2.70
CA ALA A 98 5.80 12.75 -2.57
C ALA A 98 6.40 13.37 -1.29
N VAL A 99 6.67 12.58 -0.25
CA VAL A 99 7.27 13.06 1.01
C VAL A 99 8.66 13.72 0.81
N ASP A 100 9.40 13.42 -0.26
CA ASP A 100 10.70 14.06 -0.51
C ASP A 100 10.61 15.47 -1.08
N ILE A 101 9.50 15.86 -1.71
CA ILE A 101 9.41 17.16 -2.39
C ILE A 101 9.23 18.30 -1.37
N ARG A 102 8.65 18.01 -0.19
CA ARG A 102 8.35 19.03 0.84
C ARG A 102 9.42 19.18 1.91
N SER A 103 10.41 18.28 1.96
CA SER A 103 11.51 18.33 2.94
C SER A 103 12.79 18.96 2.36
N ALA A 104 12.77 19.37 1.09
CA ALA A 104 13.86 20.03 0.39
C ALA A 104 13.56 21.51 0.04
N ALA A 105 12.49 22.07 0.60
CA ALA A 105 12.05 23.46 0.39
C ALA A 105 12.11 24.27 1.70
#